data_AF-A0A0S3R5Y8-F1
#
_entry.id   AF-A0A0S3R5Y8-F1
#
_cell.length_a   1.000
_cell.length_b   1.000
_cell.length_c   1.000
_cell.angle_alpha   90.00
_cell.angle_beta   90.00
_cell.angle_gamma   90.00
#
_symmetry.space_group_name_H-M   'P 1'
#
loop_
_entity.id
_entity.type
_entity.pdbx_description
1 polymer ?
#
loop_
_entity_poly.entity_id
_entity_poly.type
_entity_poly.pdbx_seq_one_letter_code
_entity_poly.pdbx_strand_id
1 'polypeptide(L)' 'MGSANGLINAERKQPLFSFGLISDVQYADIPDGRSFLGVPRYYRHSILVLQRAVKHWNTNKNHKFVINF' A
#
# COMPACT_ATOMS: atom_id res chain seq x y z
N MET A 1 -15.07 -42.25 -14.73
CA MET A 1 -14.76 -40.99 -15.44
C MET A 1 -15.04 -39.84 -14.48
N GLY A 2 -14.00 -39.35 -13.81
CA GLY A 2 -14.12 -38.22 -12.88
C GLY A 2 -14.37 -36.94 -13.67
N SER A 3 -15.47 -36.25 -13.36
CA SER A 3 -15.87 -35.00 -14.01
C SER A 3 -14.85 -33.91 -13.67
N ALA A 4 -14.08 -33.50 -14.68
CA ALA A 4 -13.12 -32.42 -14.65
C ALA A 4 -13.79 -31.03 -14.74
N ASN A 5 -14.88 -30.80 -14.00
CA ASN A 5 -15.69 -29.58 -14.11
C ASN A 5 -15.53 -28.60 -12.93
N GLY A 6 -14.60 -28.83 -12.00
CA GLY A 6 -14.39 -27.95 -10.83
C GLY A 6 -13.49 -26.73 -11.06
N LEU A 7 -12.93 -26.55 -12.27
CA LEU A 7 -11.88 -25.56 -12.56
C LEU A 7 -12.32 -24.35 -13.38
N ILE A 8 -13.61 -24.23 -13.68
CA ILE A 8 -14.19 -23.08 -14.38
C ILE A 8 -15.08 -22.31 -13.41
N ASN A 9 -14.78 -21.03 -13.21
CA ASN A 9 -15.46 -20.08 -12.31
C ASN A 9 -14.96 -20.04 -10.87
N ALA A 10 -13.65 -19.84 -10.68
CA ALA A 10 -13.26 -18.88 -9.65
C ALA A 10 -13.68 -17.49 -10.14
N GLU A 11 -14.98 -17.17 -10.08
CA GLU A 11 -15.44 -15.79 -10.17
C GLU A 11 -14.57 -15.00 -9.20
N ARG A 12 -13.78 -14.06 -9.71
CA ARG A 12 -12.99 -13.18 -8.84
C ARG A 12 -13.99 -12.34 -8.06
N LYS A 13 -14.39 -12.82 -6.87
CA LYS A 13 -15.28 -12.11 -5.97
C LYS A 13 -14.65 -10.74 -5.72
N GLN A 14 -15.36 -9.70 -6.10
CA GLN A 14 -14.96 -8.34 -5.79
C GLN A 14 -14.88 -8.19 -4.27
N PRO A 15 -13.86 -7.52 -3.74
CA PRO A 15 -13.75 -7.31 -2.30
C PRO A 15 -14.98 -6.54 -1.81
N LEU A 16 -15.58 -7.00 -0.69
CA LEU A 16 -16.70 -6.31 -0.06
C LEU A 16 -16.32 -4.90 0.43
N PHE A 17 -15.03 -4.71 0.72
CA PHE A 17 -14.49 -3.47 1.21
C PHE A 17 -13.01 -3.30 0.80
N SER A 18 -12.57 -2.07 0.59
CA SER A 18 -11.18 -1.76 0.27
C SER A 18 -10.78 -0.41 0.87
N PHE A 19 -9.58 -0.34 1.42
CA PHE A 19 -9.02 0.87 2.03
C PHE A 19 -7.50 0.88 1.85
N GLY A 20 -6.90 2.07 1.84
CA GLY A 20 -5.45 2.22 1.82
C GLY A 20 -4.88 2.08 3.24
N LEU A 21 -3.68 1.51 3.34
CA LEU A 21 -2.93 1.43 4.58
C LEU A 21 -1.49 1.88 4.32
N ILE A 22 -0.99 2.78 5.15
CA ILE A 22 0.42 3.17 5.21
C ILE A 22 0.81 3.39 6.67
N SER A 23 2.08 3.17 6.99
CA SER A 23 2.63 3.35 8.33
C SER A 23 4.03 3.91 8.21
N ASP A 24 4.53 4.51 9.27
CA ASP A 24 5.95 4.89 9.39
C ASP A 24 6.45 5.76 8.23
N VAL A 25 5.62 6.68 7.74
CA VAL A 25 6.08 7.67 6.74
C VAL A 25 7.31 8.40 7.27
N GLN A 26 7.36 8.71 8.58
CA GLN A 26 8.54 9.28 9.25
C GLN A 26 9.15 10.47 8.48
N TYR A 27 8.31 11.33 7.90
CA TYR A 27 8.78 12.51 7.20
C TYR A 27 9.41 13.50 8.18
N ALA A 28 10.58 13.99 7.82
CA ALA A 28 11.23 15.11 8.47
C ALA A 28 12.05 15.89 7.44
N ASP A 29 12.10 17.20 7.56
CA ASP A 29 12.90 18.05 6.66
C ASP A 29 14.38 18.08 7.09
N ILE A 30 14.99 16.90 7.11
CA ILE A 30 16.40 16.68 7.45
C ILE A 30 17.06 15.78 6.40
N PRO A 31 18.40 15.78 6.28
CA PRO A 31 19.11 14.84 5.42
C PRO A 31 18.82 13.39 5.81
N ASP A 32 18.97 12.48 4.85
CA ASP A 32 18.87 11.04 5.11
C ASP A 32 19.83 10.60 6.22
N GLY A 33 19.38 9.63 7.00
CA GLY A 33 20.12 9.16 8.17
C GLY A 33 20.13 7.65 8.28
N ARG A 34 20.47 7.18 9.46
CA ARG A 34 20.45 5.76 9.82
C ARG A 34 19.85 5.57 11.20
N SER A 35 19.23 4.42 11.44
CA SER A 35 18.83 3.98 12.77
C SER A 35 20.06 3.67 13.64
N PHE A 36 19.84 3.42 14.93
CA PHE A 36 20.90 2.99 15.86
C PHE A 36 21.69 1.77 15.35
N LEU A 37 21.01 0.80 14.73
CA LEU A 37 21.62 -0.41 14.15
C LEU A 37 22.14 -0.19 12.72
N GLY A 38 22.15 1.04 12.21
CA GLY A 38 22.68 1.38 10.90
C GLY A 38 21.70 1.23 9.72
N VAL A 39 20.41 1.01 9.97
CA VAL A 39 19.39 0.86 8.91
C VAL A 39 19.11 2.23 8.27
N PRO A 40 19.20 2.39 6.94
CA PRO A 40 18.91 3.66 6.27
C PRO A 40 17.51 4.22 6.58
N ARG A 41 17.42 5.55 6.73
CA ARG A 41 16.17 6.29 6.93
C ARG A 41 16.10 7.46 5.95
N TYR A 42 15.05 7.49 5.14
CA TYR A 42 14.90 8.42 4.01
C TYR A 42 13.85 9.50 4.31
N TYR A 43 14.19 10.44 5.19
CA TYR A 43 13.22 11.37 5.79
C TYR A 43 12.52 12.28 4.77
N ARG A 44 13.26 12.91 3.86
CA ARG A 44 12.65 13.76 2.83
C ARG A 44 11.98 12.95 1.74
N HIS A 45 12.55 11.80 1.38
CA HIS A 45 11.99 10.98 0.30
C HIS A 45 10.64 10.35 0.67
N SER A 46 10.37 10.15 1.96
CA SER A 46 9.14 9.49 2.40
C SER A 46 7.87 10.25 2.00
N ILE A 47 7.91 11.59 1.90
CA ILE A 47 6.76 12.37 1.41
C ILE A 47 6.46 12.06 -0.05
N LEU A 48 7.48 11.82 -0.88
CA LEU A 48 7.30 11.45 -2.28
C LEU A 48 6.70 10.04 -2.41
N VAL A 49 7.05 9.13 -1.49
CA VAL A 49 6.42 7.81 -1.41
C VAL A 49 4.94 7.94 -1.04
N LEU A 50 4.62 8.74 -0.01
CA LEU A 50 3.23 9.00 0.39
C LEU A 50 2.41 9.60 -0.76
N GLN A 51 2.95 10.60 -1.47
CA GLN A 51 2.29 11.21 -2.63
C GLN A 51 1.98 10.19 -3.73
N ARG A 52 2.91 9.26 -4.01
CA ARG A 52 2.68 8.18 -4.98
C ARG A 52 1.58 7.22 -4.51
N ALA A 53 1.57 6.84 -3.23
CA ALA A 53 0.53 5.99 -2.67
C ALA A 53 -0.86 6.64 -2.79
N VAL A 54 -0.99 7.91 -2.39
CA VAL A 54 -2.23 8.69 -2.51
C VAL A 54 -2.68 8.79 -3.97
N LYS A 55 -1.77 9.10 -4.90
CA LYS A 55 -2.07 9.15 -6.34
C LYS A 55 -2.59 7.81 -6.84
N HIS A 56 -1.97 6.71 -6.43
CA HIS A 56 -2.38 5.36 -6.82
C HIS A 56 -3.78 5.00 -6.30
N TRP A 57 -4.05 5.25 -5.02
CA TRP A 57 -5.37 4.98 -4.43
C TRP A 57 -6.49 5.79 -5.09
N ASN A 58 -6.22 7.08 -5.37
CA ASN A 58 -7.17 7.97 -6.04
C ASN A 58 -7.42 7.59 -7.50
N THR A 59 -6.42 7.00 -8.19
CA THR A 59 -6.57 6.53 -9.58
C THR A 59 -7.46 5.29 -9.63
N ASN A 60 -7.28 4.34 -8.71
CA ASN A 60 -8.04 3.09 -8.70
C ASN A 60 -9.48 3.25 -8.18
N LYS A 61 -9.82 4.36 -7.50
CA LYS A 61 -11.16 4.72 -6.97
C LYS A 61 -11.91 3.65 -6.14
N ASN A 62 -11.24 2.55 -5.80
CA ASN A 62 -11.83 1.43 -5.08
C ASN A 62 -11.70 1.56 -3.55
N HIS A 63 -10.86 2.47 -3.07
CA HIS A 63 -10.59 2.65 -1.64
C HIS A 63 -11.59 3.63 -1.02
N LYS A 64 -12.22 3.23 0.09
CA LYS A 64 -13.22 4.05 0.80
C LYS A 64 -12.60 5.05 1.76
N PHE A 65 -11.51 4.65 2.41
CA PHE A 65 -10.70 5.52 3.26
C PHE A 65 -9.25 5.05 3.23
N VAL A 66 -8.38 5.78 3.90
CA VAL A 66 -6.99 5.42 4.13
C VAL A 66 -6.72 5.51 5.63
N ILE A 67 -5.95 4.58 6.18
CA ILE A 67 -5.42 4.69 7.53
C ILE A 67 -3.90 4.91 7.47
N ASN A 68 -3.45 5.87 8.26
CA ASN A 68 -2.04 6.14 8.51
C ASN A 68 -1.79 5.95 10.01
N PHE A 69 -0.80 5.12 10.36
CA PHE A 69 -0.37 4.85 11.73
C PHE A 69 1.08 5.28 11.97
#